data_AF-A0A6N4SWD9-F1
#
_entry.id   AF-A0A6N4SWD9-F1
#
_cell.length_a   1.000
_cell.length_b   1.000
_cell.length_c   1.000
_cell.angle_alpha   90.00
_cell.angle_beta   90.00
_cell.angle_gamma   90.00
#
_symmetry.space_group_name_H-M   'P 1'
#
loop_
_entity.id
_entity.type
_entity.pdbx_description
1 polymer ?
#
loop_
_entity_poly.entity_id
_entity_poly.type
_entity_poly.pdbx_seq_one_letter_code
_entity_poly.pdbx_strand_id
1 'polypeptide(L)' 'MAGYIFTYIIETAMENRTRLLSNWNRVKKRLQEKFSILTDEDLYLHTENQDEMLRKIGEKLGMQRQFVLKMITTLL' A
#
# COMPACT_ATOMS: atom_id res chain seq x y z
N MET A 1 8.59 28.61 6.80
CA MET A 1 9.20 27.35 6.34
C MET A 1 8.44 26.10 6.78
N ALA A 2 7.94 25.99 8.02
CA ALA A 2 7.19 24.80 8.48
C ALA A 2 5.89 24.50 7.69
N GLY A 3 5.16 25.53 7.25
CA GLY A 3 3.93 25.34 6.47
C GLY A 3 4.15 24.69 5.09
N TYR A 4 5.32 24.89 4.48
CA TYR A 4 5.65 24.29 3.18
C TYR A 4 5.92 22.79 3.32
N ILE A 5 6.67 22.40 4.36
CA ILE A 5 6.97 21.00 4.66
C ILE A 5 5.68 20.24 5.01
N PHE A 6 4.81 20.82 5.84
CA PHE A 6 3.54 20.19 6.19
C PHE A 6 2.64 19.97 4.97
N THR A 7 2.49 21.00 4.11
CA THR A 7 1.67 20.91 2.89
C THR A 7 2.23 19.88 1.92
N TYR A 8 3.54 19.90 1.66
CA TYR A 8 4.20 18.94 0.78
C TYR A 8 4.04 17.48 1.25
N ILE A 9 4.13 17.23 2.56
CA ILE A 9 3.94 15.88 3.11
C ILE A 9 2.50 15.39 2.89
N ILE A 10 1.50 16.24 3.12
CA ILE A 10 0.09 15.88 2.94
C ILE A 10 -0.24 15.64 1.46
N GLU A 11 0.20 16.51 0.57
CA GLU A 11 0.01 16.35 -0.88
C GLU A 11 0.67 15.07 -1.39
N THR A 12 1.93 14.83 -1.02
CA THR A 12 2.68 13.61 -1.41
C THR A 12 2.00 12.35 -0.86
N ALA A 13 1.48 12.38 0.36
CA ALA A 13 0.76 11.25 0.95
C ALA A 13 -0.57 10.98 0.21
N MET A 14 -1.34 12.02 -0.12
CA MET A 14 -2.60 11.92 -0.86
C MET A 14 -2.40 11.45 -2.30
N GLU A 15 -1.37 11.94 -2.98
CA GLU A 15 -1.03 11.52 -4.34
C GLU A 15 -0.66 10.03 -4.38
N ASN A 16 0.17 9.56 -3.43
CA ASN A 16 0.53 8.15 -3.34
C ASN A 16 -0.70 7.25 -3.08
N ARG A 17 -1.65 7.67 -2.24
CA ARG A 17 -2.91 6.94 -2.04
C ARG A 17 -3.74 6.85 -3.32
N THR A 18 -3.86 7.96 -4.04
CA THR A 18 -4.65 8.03 -5.27
C THR A 18 -4.03 7.18 -6.38
N ARG A 19 -2.71 7.26 -6.54
CA ARG A 19 -1.95 6.42 -7.49
C ARG A 19 -2.02 4.94 -7.12
N LEU A 20 -1.99 4.61 -5.83
CA LEU A 20 -2.16 3.24 -5.36
C LEU A 20 -3.53 2.68 -5.73
N LEU A 21 -4.61 3.41 -5.45
CA LEU A 21 -5.98 3.00 -5.80
C LEU A 21 -6.12 2.80 -7.31
N SER A 22 -5.60 3.74 -8.12
CA SER A 22 -5.66 3.64 -9.59
C SER A 22 -4.88 2.44 -10.15
N ASN A 23 -3.77 2.04 -9.53
CA ASN A 23 -2.92 0.95 -10.01
C ASN A 23 -3.11 -0.36 -9.22
N TRP A 24 -4.05 -0.40 -8.27
CA TRP A 24 -4.13 -1.48 -7.29
C TRP A 24 -4.26 -2.86 -7.93
N ASN A 25 -5.11 -2.99 -8.95
CA ASN A 25 -5.28 -4.27 -9.66
C ASN A 25 -3.97 -4.82 -10.25
N ARG A 26 -3.07 -3.95 -10.71
CA ARG A 26 -1.76 -4.35 -11.24
C ARG A 26 -0.81 -4.76 -10.12
N VAL A 27 -0.78 -3.98 -9.04
CA VAL A 27 0.04 -4.28 -7.85
C VAL A 27 -0.40 -5.59 -7.21
N LYS A 28 -1.71 -5.78 -7.05
CA LYS A 28 -2.36 -6.99 -6.52
C LYS A 28 -1.94 -8.25 -7.28
N LYS A 29 -2.00 -8.24 -8.61
CA LYS A 29 -1.52 -9.37 -9.44
C LYS A 29 -0.05 -9.69 -9.19
N ARG A 30 0.82 -8.67 -9.15
CA ARG A 30 2.26 -8.86 -8.87
C ARG A 30 2.53 -9.39 -7.47
N LEU A 31 1.73 -9.00 -6.49
CA LEU A 31 1.81 -9.54 -5.13
C LEU A 31 1.39 -11.01 -5.09
N GLN A 32 0.31 -11.39 -5.79
CA GLN A 32 -0.14 -12.79 -5.88
C GLN A 32 0.87 -13.67 -6.63
N GLU A 33 1.49 -13.16 -7.69
CA GLU A 33 2.58 -13.84 -8.42
C GLU A 33 3.81 -14.09 -7.53
N LYS A 34 4.18 -13.12 -6.69
CA LYS A 34 5.34 -13.22 -5.79
C LYS A 34 5.05 -14.02 -4.52
N PHE A 35 3.81 -13.98 -4.04
CA PHE A 35 3.41 -14.56 -2.76
C PHE A 35 2.09 -15.30 -2.92
N SER A 36 2.17 -16.59 -3.25
CA SER A 36 0.99 -17.47 -3.40
C SER A 36 0.14 -17.61 -2.13
N ILE A 37 0.66 -17.19 -0.97
CA ILE A 37 -0.05 -17.18 0.32
C ILE A 37 -1.06 -16.03 0.47
N LEU A 38 -0.92 -14.97 -0.34
CA LEU A 38 -1.81 -13.81 -0.32
C LEU A 38 -3.08 -14.11 -1.11
N THR A 39 -4.23 -13.94 -0.46
CA THR A 39 -5.55 -14.14 -1.06
C THR A 39 -6.18 -12.82 -1.48
N ASP A 40 -7.27 -12.90 -2.25
CA ASP A 40 -8.03 -11.71 -2.63
C ASP A 40 -8.58 -10.93 -1.43
N GLU A 41 -8.89 -11.61 -0.31
CA GLU A 41 -9.37 -10.99 0.94
C GLU A 41 -8.27 -10.19 1.64
N ASP A 42 -7.03 -10.70 1.65
CA ASP A 42 -5.89 -10.00 2.25
C ASP A 42 -5.51 -8.75 1.45
N LEU A 43 -5.78 -8.78 0.14
CA LEU A 43 -5.49 -7.74 -0.84
C LEU A 43 -6.72 -6.88 -1.16
N TYR A 44 -7.71 -6.89 -0.27
CA TYR A 44 -8.88 -6.03 -0.39
C TYR A 44 -8.53 -4.60 0.03
N LEU A 45 -8.49 -3.70 -0.96
CA LEU A 45 -8.17 -2.28 -0.74
C LEU A 45 -9.39 -1.42 -1.05
N HIS A 46 -9.81 -0.66 -0.04
CA HIS A 46 -10.75 0.46 -0.16
C HIS A 46 -10.09 1.73 0.38
N THR A 47 -10.61 2.90 -0.01
CA THR A 47 -10.07 4.23 0.33
C THR A 47 -9.80 4.40 1.84
N GLU A 48 -10.66 3.83 2.67
CA GLU A 48 -10.57 3.83 4.13
C GLU A 48 -9.83 2.62 4.75
N ASN A 49 -9.58 1.56 3.96
CA ASN A 49 -9.07 0.27 4.45
C ASN A 49 -7.58 0.03 4.14
N GLN A 50 -6.84 1.06 3.72
CA GLN A 50 -5.43 0.88 3.36
C GLN A 50 -4.58 0.38 4.55
N ASP A 51 -4.84 0.88 5.74
CA ASP A 51 -4.07 0.52 6.93
C ASP A 51 -4.28 -0.93 7.38
N GLU A 52 -5.52 -1.42 7.33
CA GLU A 52 -5.82 -2.81 7.68
C GLU A 52 -5.35 -3.78 6.59
N MET A 53 -5.44 -3.42 5.31
CA MET A 53 -4.81 -4.20 4.22
C MET A 53 -3.29 -4.36 4.46
N LEU A 54 -2.58 -3.26 4.77
CA LEU A 54 -1.14 -3.31 5.06
C LEU A 54 -0.83 -4.20 6.27
N ARG A 55 -1.69 -4.18 7.30
CA ARG A 55 -1.55 -5.04 8.49
C ARG A 55 -1.70 -6.52 8.12
N LYS A 56 -2.74 -6.89 7.37
CA LYS A 56 -3.00 -8.28 6.94
C LYS A 56 -1.86 -8.84 6.09
N ILE A 57 -1.37 -8.06 5.12
CA ILE A 57 -0.22 -8.45 4.30
C ILE A 57 1.03 -8.63 5.17
N GLY A 58 1.27 -7.72 6.13
CA GLY A 58 2.39 -7.82 7.07
C GLY A 58 2.32 -9.07 7.93
N GLU A 59 1.15 -9.38 8.50
CA GLU A 59 0.92 -10.57 9.32
C GLU A 59 1.15 -11.87 8.53
N LYS A 60 0.66 -11.95 7.28
CA LYS A 60 0.86 -13.13 6.43
C LYS A 60 2.29 -13.34 5.98
N LEU A 61 3.03 -12.26 5.75
CA LEU A 61 4.41 -12.33 5.28
C LEU A 61 5.44 -12.27 6.41
N GLY A 62 5.01 -12.09 7.66
CA GLY A 62 5.90 -11.91 8.81
C GLY A 62 6.73 -10.62 8.71
N MET A 63 6.21 -9.56 8.08
CA MET A 63 6.92 -8.31 7.80
C MET A 63 6.27 -7.11 8.49
N GLN A 64 7.08 -6.10 8.83
CA GLN A 64 6.53 -4.85 9.37
C GLN A 64 5.83 -4.01 8.29
N ARG A 65 4.80 -3.25 8.69
CA ARG A 65 4.00 -2.36 7.84
C ARG A 65 4.83 -1.47 6.91
N GLN A 66 5.95 -0.92 7.39
CA GLN A 66 6.84 -0.07 6.61
C GLN A 66 7.50 -0.80 5.41
N PHE A 67 7.85 -2.07 5.58
CA PHE A 67 8.43 -2.88 4.51
C PHE A 67 7.38 -3.26 3.48
N VAL A 68 6.16 -3.60 3.93
CA VAL A 68 5.02 -3.85 3.04
C VAL A 68 4.70 -2.62 2.20
N LEU A 69 4.63 -1.44 2.83
CA LEU A 69 4.38 -0.18 2.13
C LEU A 69 5.47 0.08 1.09
N LYS A 70 6.75 -0.04 1.47
CA LYS A 70 7.88 0.15 0.54
C LYS A 70 7.81 -0.82 -0.65
N MET A 71 7.46 -2.08 -0.40
CA MET A 71 7.28 -3.08 -1.44
C MET A 71 6.15 -2.69 -2.41
N ILE A 72 4.99 -2.30 -1.89
CA ILE A 72 3.85 -1.84 -2.69
C ILE A 72 4.22 -0.61 -3.51
N THR A 73 4.88 0.37 -2.91
CA THR A 73 5.37 1.57 -3.60
C THR A 73 6.40 1.25 -4.68
N THR A 74 7.19 0.18 -4.52
CA THR A 74 8.12 -0.27 -5.56
C THR A 74 7.41 -0.93 -6.75
N LEU A 75 6.19 -1.46 -6.54
CA LEU A 75 5.41 -2.15 -7.58
C LEU A 75 4.49 -1.22 -8.38
N LEU A 76 4.22 -0.02 -7.85
CA LEU A 76 3.47 1.07 -8.48
C LEU A 76 4.16 1.58 -9.75
#